data_AF-A0AA39SC21-F1
#
_entry.id   AF-A0AA39SC21-F1
#
_cell.length_a   1.000
_cell.length_b   1.000
_cell.length_c   1.000
_cell.angle_alpha   90.00
_cell.angle_beta   90.00
_cell.angle_gamma   90.00
#
_symmetry.space_group_name_H-M   'P 1'
#
loop_
_entity.id
_entity.type
_entity.pdbx_description
1 polymer ?
#
loop_
_entity_poly.entity_id
_entity_poly.type
_entity_poly.pdbx_seq_one_letter_code
_entity_poly.pdbx_strand_id
1 'polypeptide(L)'
;MPTATATDGDSDGDDDDDGDEDNDDLLLILPLSISGLLLSGFVIYLLFSGFGCFLQCRRRHDEQSFCDGDGDEGNDDLHGNSDLLLLLPLTNGFLELLKKQLMSGALYITQLIFPRCCTTTSRQIVRMSATETRYPGISFQSMAIKPPSHPTYDLKGVIKLALSEDAGDRGDVTCMATIPLDMEVEAHFLAKEDGIIAGITLAEMVFHEVDPSLKAEWSQKDGDYVHKGLQFGKVYGRAHSIVVAERVVLNFMQRMSGIATLTKAMADAARPACILETRKTAPGLRLVDKWAVLIGGGQNHRMGLFDMVMIKDNHISAAGSITNAIKSVDQYLDKKNLQMEVEVETRTMEEVNEVLHYASQTKTSLTRIMLDNMVVPLPNGDVDVSMLKEAVQLINGRVDTEASGNVTMDTVHKIGRTGVTFISSGALTHSVKALDISLKIDMELALQVGRRTKRA
;
A
#
# COMPACT_ATOMS: atom_id res chain seq x y z
N MET A 1 -30.27 -25.05 -73.40
CA MET A 1 -31.36 -26.00 -73.05
C MET A 1 -30.93 -26.74 -71.80
N PRO A 2 -31.81 -26.90 -70.79
CA PRO A 2 -32.34 -25.81 -69.96
C PRO A 2 -32.23 -26.13 -68.44
N THR A 3 -32.28 -25.10 -67.57
CA THR A 3 -33.27 -24.86 -66.47
C THR A 3 -33.20 -25.82 -65.27
N ALA A 4 -33.02 -25.31 -64.04
CA ALA A 4 -34.08 -24.88 -63.09
C ALA A 4 -35.02 -26.04 -62.73
N THR A 5 -35.27 -26.40 -61.46
CA THR A 5 -36.18 -25.77 -60.48
C THR A 5 -36.28 -26.76 -59.30
N ALA A 6 -36.19 -26.35 -58.03
CA ALA A 6 -37.30 -25.98 -57.12
C ALA A 6 -37.96 -27.17 -56.36
N THR A 7 -38.66 -26.78 -55.28
CA THR A 7 -39.64 -27.47 -54.42
C THR A 7 -39.07 -28.36 -53.32
N ASP A 8 -39.21 -28.05 -52.02
CA ASP A 8 -40.41 -27.76 -51.17
C ASP A 8 -41.13 -29.03 -50.69
N GLY A 9 -41.46 -29.02 -49.39
CA GLY A 9 -42.55 -29.76 -48.75
C GLY A 9 -42.12 -31.12 -48.17
N ASP A 10 -41.95 -31.24 -46.86
CA ASP A 10 -42.96 -31.37 -45.79
C ASP A 10 -43.70 -32.71 -45.76
N SER A 11 -43.93 -33.14 -44.51
CA SER A 11 -44.99 -34.01 -43.97
C SER A 11 -44.75 -35.54 -43.84
N ASP A 12 -44.62 -35.91 -42.56
CA ASP A 12 -45.49 -36.83 -41.80
C ASP A 12 -45.18 -38.34 -41.69
N GLY A 13 -45.15 -38.74 -40.40
CA GLY A 13 -45.55 -40.04 -39.83
C GLY A 13 -44.51 -41.16 -39.90
N ASP A 14 -44.34 -42.04 -38.93
CA ASP A 14 -44.86 -42.25 -37.58
C ASP A 14 -44.04 -43.45 -37.02
N ASP A 15 -44.12 -43.65 -35.71
CA ASP A 15 -43.98 -44.92 -34.99
C ASP A 15 -42.62 -45.39 -34.39
N ASP A 16 -42.72 -45.58 -33.06
CA ASP A 16 -42.19 -46.63 -32.20
C ASP A 16 -40.96 -46.36 -31.28
N ASP A 17 -41.33 -46.09 -30.01
CA ASP A 17 -40.92 -46.79 -28.77
C ASP A 17 -39.43 -47.13 -28.57
N ASP A 18 -38.81 -46.51 -27.57
CA ASP A 18 -38.58 -47.17 -26.28
C ASP A 18 -37.95 -46.18 -25.28
N GLY A 19 -38.46 -46.22 -24.05
CA GLY A 19 -38.13 -45.28 -22.98
C GLY A 19 -36.74 -45.47 -22.36
N ASP A 20 -36.30 -44.44 -21.65
CA ASP A 20 -35.82 -44.58 -20.28
C ASP A 20 -35.77 -43.20 -19.61
N GLU A 21 -36.33 -43.17 -18.40
CA GLU A 21 -36.37 -42.05 -17.46
C GLU A 21 -34.96 -41.77 -16.89
N ASP A 22 -34.59 -40.50 -16.71
CA ASP A 22 -34.40 -39.90 -15.38
C ASP A 22 -33.71 -38.52 -15.41
N ASN A 23 -34.49 -37.52 -14.97
CA ASN A 23 -34.17 -36.38 -14.09
C ASN A 23 -32.98 -35.44 -14.40
N ASP A 24 -33.28 -34.33 -15.08
CA ASP A 24 -32.56 -33.05 -14.96
C ASP A 24 -33.45 -32.01 -14.26
N ASP A 25 -33.11 -31.66 -13.01
CA ASP A 25 -33.77 -30.60 -12.24
C ASP A 25 -33.32 -29.20 -12.74
N LEU A 26 -34.23 -28.54 -13.45
CA LEU A 26 -34.13 -27.15 -13.89
C LEU A 26 -34.59 -26.20 -12.77
N LEU A 27 -33.66 -25.47 -12.14
CA LEU A 27 -34.00 -24.45 -11.15
C LEU A 27 -34.29 -23.08 -11.82
N LEU A 28 -35.57 -22.80 -12.03
CA LEU A 28 -36.11 -21.48 -12.37
C LEU A 28 -35.96 -20.50 -11.20
N ILE A 29 -35.28 -19.37 -11.42
CA ILE A 29 -35.29 -18.22 -10.49
C ILE A 29 -36.09 -17.09 -11.14
N LEU A 30 -37.28 -16.80 -10.60
CA LEU A 30 -38.03 -15.57 -10.84
C LEU A 30 -37.72 -14.53 -9.75
N PRO A 31 -37.72 -13.22 -10.05
CA PRO A 31 -37.33 -12.18 -9.10
C PRO A 31 -38.52 -11.73 -8.24
N LEU A 32 -38.32 -11.67 -6.92
CA LEU A 32 -39.26 -11.03 -5.98
C LEU A 32 -38.74 -9.65 -5.57
N SER A 33 -39.51 -8.64 -5.98
CA SER A 33 -39.47 -7.25 -5.53
C SER A 33 -39.82 -7.15 -4.05
N ILE A 34 -38.99 -6.46 -3.25
CA ILE A 34 -39.39 -5.98 -1.92
C ILE A 34 -39.04 -4.50 -1.78
N SER A 35 -40.10 -3.71 -1.79
CA SER A 35 -40.17 -2.33 -1.32
C SER A 35 -40.38 -2.28 0.20
N GLY A 36 -39.66 -1.40 0.90
CA GLY A 36 -40.21 -0.69 2.07
C GLY A 36 -39.44 -0.74 3.40
N LEU A 37 -39.06 0.46 3.85
CA LEU A 37 -38.87 0.98 5.22
C LEU A 37 -37.67 0.52 6.08
N LEU A 38 -36.67 1.41 6.09
CA LEU A 38 -35.66 1.58 7.14
C LEU A 38 -36.27 2.19 8.41
N LEU A 39 -36.15 1.48 9.53
CA LEU A 39 -36.22 2.04 10.87
C LEU A 39 -34.95 1.63 11.64
N SER A 40 -34.37 2.63 12.28
CA SER A 40 -33.19 2.65 13.15
C SER A 40 -32.90 1.39 13.98
N GLY A 41 -31.64 0.95 14.01
CA GLY A 41 -31.15 0.07 15.07
C GLY A 41 -29.82 -0.60 14.74
N PHE A 42 -28.85 -0.48 15.65
CA PHE A 42 -27.58 -1.20 15.69
C PHE A 42 -27.70 -2.66 15.23
N VAL A 43 -26.81 -3.10 14.33
CA VAL A 43 -26.58 -4.52 14.04
C VAL A 43 -25.17 -4.88 14.52
N ILE A 44 -25.13 -5.59 15.64
CA ILE A 44 -23.96 -6.32 16.12
C ILE A 44 -23.99 -7.68 15.42
N TYR A 45 -22.98 -8.00 14.61
CA TYR A 45 -22.81 -9.34 14.05
C TYR A 45 -22.16 -10.26 15.09
N LEU A 46 -22.96 -11.18 15.65
CA LEU A 46 -22.49 -12.39 16.33
C LEU A 46 -22.70 -13.56 15.36
N LEU A 47 -21.62 -14.00 14.71
CA LEU A 47 -21.63 -15.23 13.91
C LEU A 47 -21.45 -16.43 14.84
N PHE A 48 -22.55 -17.13 15.10
CA PHE A 48 -22.53 -18.55 15.48
C PHE A 48 -22.73 -19.36 14.19
N SER A 49 -21.71 -20.13 13.81
CA SER A 49 -21.89 -21.26 12.91
C SER A 49 -21.04 -22.41 13.42
N GLY A 50 -21.68 -23.27 14.23
CA GLY A 50 -21.21 -24.62 14.46
C GLY A 50 -21.63 -25.49 13.27
N PHE A 51 -20.65 -26.04 12.58
CA PHE A 51 -20.77 -27.30 11.84
C PHE A 51 -19.36 -27.92 11.84
N GLY A 52 -19.20 -29.02 12.55
CA GLY A 52 -18.08 -29.93 12.35
C GLY A 52 -18.36 -30.83 11.16
N CYS A 53 -17.36 -31.14 10.34
CA CYS A 53 -16.72 -32.45 10.34
C CYS A 53 -15.62 -32.57 9.26
N PHE A 54 -14.64 -33.44 9.55
CA PHE A 54 -13.67 -34.09 8.67
C PHE A 54 -12.58 -33.25 7.96
N LEU A 55 -11.42 -33.17 8.62
CA LEU A 55 -10.13 -33.06 7.94
C LEU A 55 -9.54 -34.47 7.79
N GLN A 56 -9.64 -35.04 6.60
CA GLN A 56 -8.94 -36.27 6.23
C GLN A 56 -7.54 -35.90 5.74
N CYS A 57 -6.54 -36.06 6.61
CA CYS A 57 -5.13 -35.97 6.24
C CYS A 57 -4.78 -37.11 5.28
N ARG A 58 -4.72 -36.81 3.98
CA ARG A 58 -4.14 -37.70 2.98
C ARG A 58 -2.64 -37.38 2.86
N ARG A 59 -1.81 -38.12 3.59
CA ARG A 59 -0.37 -38.26 3.28
C ARG A 59 -0.28 -38.93 1.91
N ARG A 60 0.37 -38.29 0.94
CA ARG A 60 0.96 -38.99 -0.21
C ARG A 60 2.43 -39.23 0.11
N HIS A 61 2.76 -40.52 0.13
CA HIS A 61 4.09 -41.03 -0.16
C HIS A 61 4.51 -40.60 -1.56
N ASP A 62 5.77 -40.23 -1.73
CA ASP A 62 6.59 -40.70 -2.83
C ASP A 62 7.99 -40.95 -2.30
N GLU A 63 8.40 -42.22 -2.38
CA GLU A 63 9.76 -42.71 -2.21
C GLU A 63 10.46 -42.74 -3.58
N GLN A 64 11.74 -42.35 -3.61
CA GLN A 64 12.87 -42.96 -4.34
C GLN A 64 13.99 -41.90 -4.46
N SER A 65 15.29 -42.14 -4.29
CA SER A 65 16.13 -43.19 -3.66
C SER A 65 17.58 -42.86 -4.05
N PHE A 66 18.54 -43.08 -3.13
CA PHE A 66 19.99 -43.34 -3.34
C PHE A 66 20.87 -42.17 -3.85
N CYS A 67 22.10 -41.87 -3.36
CA CYS A 67 23.18 -42.71 -2.78
C CYS A 67 24.18 -41.86 -1.94
N ASP A 68 24.76 -42.51 -0.91
CA ASP A 68 26.12 -42.48 -0.33
C ASP A 68 26.72 -41.16 0.22
N GLY A 69 27.38 -41.11 1.39
CA GLY A 69 27.81 -42.15 2.34
C GLY A 69 28.53 -41.54 3.55
N ASP A 70 28.77 -42.40 4.56
CA ASP A 70 29.75 -42.37 5.66
C ASP A 70 29.74 -41.15 6.60
N GLY A 71 29.56 -41.26 7.93
CA GLY A 71 29.80 -42.33 8.88
C GLY A 71 30.49 -41.66 10.08
N ASP A 72 29.95 -41.78 11.31
CA ASP A 72 30.64 -42.41 12.44
C ASP A 72 29.77 -42.34 13.73
N GLU A 73 30.00 -43.33 14.57
CA GLU A 73 29.14 -43.87 15.64
C GLU A 73 29.21 -43.12 16.98
N GLY A 74 28.21 -43.37 17.85
CA GLY A 74 28.26 -42.99 19.26
C GLY A 74 26.95 -43.23 20.02
N ASN A 75 26.62 -44.50 20.27
CA ASN A 75 25.52 -45.00 21.10
C ASN A 75 25.47 -44.41 22.52
N ASP A 76 24.26 -44.18 23.03
CA ASP A 76 23.75 -44.89 24.22
C ASP A 76 22.23 -44.68 24.37
N ASP A 77 21.50 -45.77 24.15
CA ASP A 77 20.08 -45.96 24.45
C ASP A 77 19.86 -46.09 25.97
N LEU A 78 18.72 -45.59 26.46
CA LEU A 78 17.79 -46.41 27.27
C LEU A 78 16.42 -45.73 27.40
N HIS A 79 15.41 -46.53 27.04
CA HIS A 79 13.98 -46.24 26.95
C HIS A 79 13.29 -45.78 28.25
N GLY A 80 12.25 -44.96 28.08
CA GLY A 80 11.25 -44.71 29.12
C GLY A 80 10.06 -43.89 28.62
N ASN A 81 9.10 -44.55 27.95
CA ASN A 81 7.76 -44.03 27.67
C ASN A 81 7.04 -43.65 28.97
N SER A 82 6.60 -42.40 29.12
CA SER A 82 5.31 -42.06 29.78
C SER A 82 4.91 -40.63 29.42
N ASP A 83 3.85 -40.49 28.62
CA ASP A 83 3.08 -39.25 28.50
C ASP A 83 2.47 -38.91 29.86
N LEU A 84 2.93 -37.82 30.49
CA LEU A 84 2.31 -37.26 31.68
C LEU A 84 1.46 -36.06 31.30
N LEU A 85 0.19 -36.34 30.99
CA LEU A 85 -0.87 -35.35 30.88
C LEU A 85 -1.14 -34.76 32.29
N LEU A 86 -0.71 -33.53 32.52
CA LEU A 86 -1.07 -32.75 33.71
C LEU A 86 -2.53 -32.28 33.57
N LEU A 87 -3.44 -32.99 34.22
CA LEU A 87 -4.81 -32.53 34.52
C LEU A 87 -4.77 -31.55 35.70
N LEU A 88 -5.11 -30.28 35.45
CA LEU A 88 -5.53 -29.33 36.49
C LEU A 88 -6.92 -28.77 36.13
N PRO A 89 -7.84 -28.64 37.10
CA PRO A 89 -9.23 -28.30 36.85
C PRO A 89 -9.41 -26.79 36.69
N LEU A 90 -9.94 -26.33 35.55
CA LEU A 90 -10.46 -24.98 35.42
C LEU A 90 -11.81 -24.89 36.16
N THR A 91 -11.80 -24.19 37.28
CA THR A 91 -12.98 -23.88 38.09
C THR A 91 -13.86 -22.83 37.41
N ASN A 92 -15.17 -23.05 37.49
CA ASN A 92 -16.25 -22.19 36.99
C ASN A 92 -16.29 -20.83 37.71
N GLY A 93 -15.40 -19.90 37.34
CA GLY A 93 -15.35 -18.54 37.92
C GLY A 93 -15.97 -17.43 37.07
N PHE A 94 -16.10 -17.61 35.75
CA PHE A 94 -16.45 -16.49 34.85
C PHE A 94 -17.94 -16.43 34.46
N LEU A 95 -18.68 -17.54 34.64
CA LEU A 95 -20.10 -17.64 34.25
C LEU A 95 -21.07 -17.14 35.34
N GLU A 96 -20.62 -16.97 36.59
CA GLU A 96 -21.43 -16.48 37.72
C GLU A 96 -21.47 -14.95 37.83
N LEU A 97 -20.45 -14.23 37.32
CA LEU A 97 -20.46 -12.76 37.35
C LEU A 97 -21.44 -12.15 36.34
N LEU A 98 -21.67 -12.82 35.21
CA LEU A 98 -22.56 -12.34 34.15
C LEU A 98 -24.06 -12.52 34.48
N LYS A 99 -24.41 -13.44 35.39
CA LYS A 99 -25.79 -13.62 35.85
C LYS A 99 -26.21 -12.61 36.91
N LYS A 100 -25.27 -11.98 37.63
CA LYS A 100 -25.57 -11.09 38.77
C LYS A 100 -25.85 -9.63 38.40
N GLN A 101 -25.55 -9.18 37.18
CA GLN A 101 -25.83 -7.80 36.75
C GLN A 101 -27.10 -7.62 35.92
N LEU A 102 -27.76 -8.71 35.49
CA LEU A 102 -28.96 -8.65 34.64
C LEU A 102 -30.30 -8.74 35.41
N MET A 103 -30.29 -8.83 36.75
CA MET A 103 -31.51 -9.05 37.56
C MET A 103 -31.66 -8.08 38.74
N SER A 104 -31.50 -6.77 38.52
CA SER A 104 -32.03 -5.77 39.45
C SER A 104 -32.50 -4.51 38.72
N GLY A 105 -33.75 -4.52 38.26
CA GLY A 105 -34.46 -3.29 37.90
C GLY A 105 -35.21 -2.75 39.11
N ALA A 106 -35.00 -1.48 39.47
CA ALA A 106 -35.98 -0.64 40.15
C ALA A 106 -35.61 0.85 40.05
N LEU A 107 -36.47 1.57 39.32
CA LEU A 107 -36.82 2.99 39.33
C LEU A 107 -35.95 4.02 40.08
N TYR A 108 -35.62 5.12 39.40
CA TYR A 108 -36.13 6.45 39.79
C TYR A 108 -36.30 7.35 38.56
N ILE A 109 -37.53 7.85 38.38
CA ILE A 109 -37.95 8.80 37.35
C ILE A 109 -37.73 10.22 37.89
N THR A 110 -37.11 11.10 37.11
CA THR A 110 -37.35 12.55 37.19
C THR A 110 -37.49 13.10 35.78
N GLN A 111 -38.67 13.66 35.50
CA GLN A 111 -39.06 14.28 34.23
C GLN A 111 -38.31 15.59 34.01
N LEU A 112 -37.93 15.88 32.76
CA LEU A 112 -37.87 17.25 32.22
C LEU A 112 -38.15 17.25 30.71
N ILE A 113 -39.43 17.47 30.40
CA ILE A 113 -40.02 18.29 29.32
C ILE A 113 -39.11 18.62 28.11
N PHE A 114 -39.44 18.06 26.94
CA PHE A 114 -39.00 18.57 25.63
C PHE A 114 -40.06 19.52 25.05
N PRO A 115 -39.73 20.76 24.66
CA PRO A 115 -40.59 21.55 23.78
C PRO A 115 -40.30 21.18 22.31
N ARG A 116 -41.36 20.99 21.54
CA ARG A 116 -41.32 21.02 20.07
C ARG A 116 -41.09 22.45 19.60
N CYS A 117 -40.17 22.67 18.65
CA CYS A 117 -40.38 23.69 17.63
C CYS A 117 -39.61 23.39 16.34
N CYS A 118 -40.30 23.63 15.22
CA CYS A 118 -39.82 23.66 13.86
C CYS A 118 -38.61 24.60 13.67
N THR A 119 -37.76 24.35 12.67
CA THR A 119 -37.68 25.16 11.42
C THR A 119 -36.39 24.90 10.63
N THR A 120 -36.56 24.88 9.30
CA THR A 120 -35.62 25.27 8.24
C THR A 120 -34.28 24.55 8.07
N THR A 121 -34.24 23.80 6.98
CA THR A 121 -33.09 23.43 6.16
C THR A 121 -32.15 24.60 5.91
N SER A 122 -30.91 24.49 6.38
CA SER A 122 -29.77 25.24 5.84
C SER A 122 -28.70 24.22 5.41
N ARG A 123 -28.48 24.13 4.10
CA ARG A 123 -27.36 23.38 3.53
C ARG A 123 -26.08 24.14 3.86
N GLN A 124 -25.37 23.72 4.90
CA GLN A 124 -23.97 24.10 5.07
C GLN A 124 -23.14 23.35 4.02
N ILE A 125 -22.71 24.11 3.01
CA ILE A 125 -21.60 23.72 2.14
C ILE A 125 -20.35 23.72 3.02
N VAL A 126 -19.89 22.55 3.42
CA VAL A 126 -18.58 22.40 4.07
C VAL A 126 -17.52 22.61 2.99
N ARG A 127 -17.02 23.85 2.87
CA ARG A 127 -15.73 24.10 2.22
C ARG A 127 -14.66 23.45 3.11
N MET A 128 -14.17 22.28 2.71
CA MET A 128 -12.96 21.71 3.30
C MET A 128 -11.78 22.53 2.80
N SER A 129 -11.39 23.54 3.59
CA SER A 129 -10.11 24.22 3.44
C SER A 129 -9.03 23.22 3.84
N ALA A 130 -8.14 22.86 2.92
CA ALA A 130 -6.89 22.19 3.24
C ALA A 130 -6.15 23.08 4.25
N THR A 131 -6.20 22.70 5.52
CA THR A 131 -5.52 23.42 6.58
C THR A 131 -4.09 22.93 6.54
N GLU A 132 -3.15 23.78 6.12
CA GLU A 132 -1.72 23.51 6.27
C GLU A 132 -1.45 23.16 7.74
N THR A 133 -1.04 21.92 7.99
CA THR A 133 -0.62 21.45 9.31
C THR A 133 0.68 22.16 9.69
N ARG A 134 0.58 23.32 10.36
CA ARG A 134 1.76 24.05 10.86
C ARG A 134 2.33 23.33 12.07
N TYR A 135 3.53 22.77 11.93
CA TYR A 135 4.35 22.36 13.07
C TYR A 135 4.96 23.62 13.71
N PRO A 136 4.73 23.90 15.00
CA PRO A 136 5.40 25.00 15.69
C PRO A 136 6.85 24.59 15.98
N GLY A 137 7.73 24.75 14.99
CA GLY A 137 9.18 24.51 15.12
C GLY A 137 9.86 24.05 13.84
N ILE A 138 9.14 23.36 12.93
CA ILE A 138 9.66 22.90 11.65
C ILE A 138 8.98 23.71 10.54
N SER A 139 9.71 24.67 9.97
CA SER A 139 9.22 25.45 8.84
C SER A 139 9.17 24.56 7.59
N PHE A 140 7.99 24.18 7.12
CA PHE A 140 7.82 23.49 5.83
C PHE A 140 8.36 24.32 4.65
N GLN A 141 8.63 25.62 4.85
CA GLN A 141 9.21 26.50 3.85
C GLN A 141 10.73 26.31 3.67
N SER A 142 11.42 25.66 4.61
CA SER A 142 12.87 25.40 4.52
C SER A 142 13.23 24.01 3.98
N MET A 143 12.24 23.15 3.69
CA MET A 143 12.49 21.84 3.10
C MET A 143 12.82 21.96 1.60
N ALA A 144 13.90 21.30 1.17
CA ALA A 144 14.27 21.23 -0.24
C ALA A 144 13.23 20.46 -1.07
N ILE A 145 12.62 19.41 -0.50
CA ILE A 145 11.62 18.56 -1.16
C ILE A 145 10.44 18.39 -0.21
N LYS A 146 9.28 18.94 -0.58
CA LYS A 146 8.08 18.89 0.26
C LYS A 146 7.39 17.52 0.21
N PRO A 147 6.83 17.04 1.32
CA PRO A 147 6.03 15.83 1.32
C PRO A 147 4.76 16.02 0.49
N PRO A 148 4.25 14.96 -0.15
CA PRO A 148 2.97 15.03 -0.84
C PRO A 148 1.82 15.18 0.16
N SER A 149 0.69 15.71 -0.30
CA SER A 149 -0.52 15.89 0.52
C SER A 149 -1.57 14.82 0.25
N HIS A 150 -2.39 14.50 1.25
CA HIS A 150 -3.57 13.66 1.12
C HIS A 150 -4.79 14.31 1.81
N PRO A 151 -6.02 14.19 1.25
CA PRO A 151 -7.18 14.92 1.77
C PRO A 151 -7.68 14.43 3.14
N THR A 152 -7.40 13.18 3.52
CA THR A 152 -8.01 12.55 4.72
C THR A 152 -7.03 12.12 5.81
N TYR A 153 -5.72 12.16 5.58
CA TYR A 153 -4.71 11.84 6.59
C TYR A 153 -3.38 12.51 6.25
N ASP A 154 -2.49 12.63 7.23
CA ASP A 154 -1.18 13.27 7.11
C ASP A 154 -0.07 12.43 7.76
N LEU A 155 1.17 12.90 7.65
CA LEU A 155 2.33 12.24 8.24
C LEU A 155 2.24 12.17 9.77
N LYS A 156 1.60 13.14 10.43
CA LYS A 156 1.42 13.14 11.88
C LYS A 156 0.57 11.95 12.33
N GLY A 157 -0.52 11.68 11.62
CA GLY A 157 -1.34 10.49 11.86
C GLY A 157 -0.55 9.19 11.72
N VAL A 158 0.30 9.09 10.69
CA VAL A 158 1.18 7.93 10.47
C VAL A 158 2.19 7.75 11.60
N ILE A 159 2.85 8.84 12.03
CA ILE A 159 3.82 8.82 13.14
C ILE A 159 3.15 8.38 14.44
N LYS A 160 1.98 8.94 14.77
CA LYS A 160 1.23 8.56 15.98
C LYS A 160 0.84 7.08 15.99
N LEU A 161 0.42 6.56 14.83
CA LEU A 161 0.08 5.16 14.70
C LEU A 161 1.30 4.27 14.93
N ALA A 162 2.46 4.60 14.33
CA ALA A 162 3.69 3.85 14.50
C ALA A 162 4.23 3.89 15.95
N LEU A 163 4.18 5.05 16.61
CA LEU A 163 4.54 5.16 18.03
C LEU A 163 3.58 4.36 18.93
N SER A 164 2.28 4.39 18.62
CA SER A 164 1.30 3.60 19.36
C SER A 164 1.47 2.09 19.15
N GLU A 165 1.90 1.68 17.95
CA GLU A 165 2.21 0.27 17.63
C GLU A 165 3.38 -0.24 18.49
N ASP A 166 4.46 0.54 18.58
CA ASP A 166 5.70 0.11 19.24
C ASP A 166 5.64 0.24 20.77
N ALA A 167 5.01 1.31 21.30
CA ALA A 167 4.96 1.57 22.74
C ALA A 167 3.76 0.91 23.46
N GLY A 168 2.67 0.63 22.76
CA GLY A 168 1.44 0.12 23.36
C GLY A 168 0.91 1.00 24.51
N ASP A 169 0.28 0.37 25.50
CA ASP A 169 -0.26 1.03 26.71
C ASP A 169 0.78 1.21 27.82
N ARG A 170 1.87 0.42 27.81
CA ARG A 170 2.87 0.36 28.88
C ARG A 170 4.15 1.15 28.61
N GLY A 171 4.43 1.48 27.35
CA GLY A 171 5.71 2.06 26.94
C GLY A 171 6.87 1.05 27.00
N ASP A 172 8.09 1.57 26.97
CA ASP A 172 9.31 0.74 26.99
C ASP A 172 9.64 0.26 28.42
N VAL A 173 9.21 -0.96 28.72
CA VAL A 173 9.46 -1.62 30.01
C VAL A 173 10.95 -1.83 30.28
N THR A 174 11.75 -2.11 29.25
CA THR A 174 13.19 -2.33 29.41
C THR A 174 13.88 -1.03 29.79
N CYS A 175 13.55 0.07 29.11
CA CYS A 175 14.10 1.38 29.43
C CYS A 175 13.71 1.84 30.83
N MET A 176 12.43 1.65 31.21
CA MET A 176 11.95 1.92 32.57
C MET A 176 12.67 1.13 33.66
N ALA A 177 13.06 -0.11 33.38
CA ALA A 177 13.73 -0.96 34.35
C ALA A 177 15.25 -0.71 34.45
N THR A 178 15.88 -0.23 33.38
CA THR A 178 17.36 -0.24 33.25
C THR A 178 18.00 1.15 33.19
N ILE A 179 17.25 2.18 32.78
CA ILE A 179 17.80 3.52 32.55
C ILE A 179 17.20 4.52 33.54
N PRO A 180 18.01 5.32 34.25
CA PRO A 180 17.51 6.40 35.09
C PRO A 180 16.73 7.47 34.30
N LEU A 181 15.63 7.98 34.86
CA LEU A 181 14.73 8.94 34.22
C LEU A 181 15.39 10.28 33.84
N ASP A 182 16.42 10.68 34.57
CA ASP A 182 17.18 11.92 34.41
C ASP A 182 18.46 11.74 33.58
N MET A 183 18.71 10.55 33.03
CA MET A 183 19.89 10.30 32.20
C MET A 183 19.74 10.98 30.84
N GLU A 184 20.68 11.87 30.53
CA GLU A 184 20.85 12.46 29.20
C GLU A 184 21.97 11.76 28.45
N VAL A 185 21.78 11.53 27.15
CA VAL A 185 22.72 10.87 26.26
C VAL A 185 22.79 11.59 24.91
N GLU A 186 23.89 11.35 24.20
CA GLU A 186 24.03 11.66 22.78
C GLU A 186 24.02 10.34 22.00
N ALA A 187 23.37 10.31 20.84
CA ALA A 187 23.37 9.16 19.95
C ALA A 187 23.64 9.57 18.51
N HIS A 188 24.38 8.75 17.77
CA HIS A 188 24.82 9.04 16.40
C HIS A 188 24.18 8.11 15.38
N PHE A 189 23.69 8.70 14.29
CA PHE A 189 23.25 7.98 13.11
C PHE A 189 24.45 7.57 12.27
N LEU A 190 24.52 6.28 11.92
CA LEU A 190 25.61 5.68 11.15
C LEU A 190 25.03 4.92 9.95
N ALA A 191 25.47 5.28 8.74
CA ALA A 191 25.17 4.52 7.53
C ALA A 191 25.94 3.20 7.53
N LYS A 192 25.23 2.09 7.32
CA LYS A 192 25.82 0.74 7.31
C LYS A 192 25.97 0.17 5.89
N GLU A 193 25.34 0.82 4.93
CA GLU A 193 25.41 0.57 3.49
C GLU A 193 25.50 1.91 2.74
N ASP A 194 25.91 1.86 1.47
CA ASP A 194 25.94 3.01 0.57
C ASP A 194 24.53 3.27 0.01
N GLY A 195 24.14 4.55 -0.14
CA GLY A 195 22.83 4.87 -0.68
C GLY A 195 22.47 6.36 -0.63
N ILE A 196 21.21 6.66 -0.87
CA ILE A 196 20.62 7.99 -0.74
C ILE A 196 19.87 8.06 0.58
N ILE A 197 20.19 9.06 1.39
CA ILE A 197 19.49 9.27 2.66
C ILE A 197 18.12 9.91 2.41
N ALA A 198 17.09 9.34 3.04
CA ALA A 198 15.74 9.89 3.03
C ALA A 198 15.03 9.63 4.36
N GLY A 199 14.24 10.60 4.82
CA GLY A 199 13.49 10.56 6.06
C GLY A 199 14.11 11.33 7.22
N ILE A 200 15.11 12.19 6.97
CA ILE A 200 15.69 13.07 8.00
C ILE A 200 14.62 13.98 8.58
N THR A 201 13.83 14.66 7.74
CA THR A 201 12.76 15.52 8.26
C THR A 201 11.65 14.71 8.93
N LEU A 202 11.35 13.50 8.46
CA LEU A 202 10.39 12.62 9.13
C LEU A 202 10.90 12.19 10.52
N ALA A 203 12.21 11.92 10.66
CA ALA A 203 12.83 11.60 11.94
C ALA A 203 12.71 12.77 12.93
N GLU A 204 12.94 14.00 12.49
CA GLU A 204 12.71 15.20 13.32
C GLU A 204 11.26 15.31 13.79
N MET A 205 10.29 14.99 12.92
CA MET A 205 8.88 14.97 13.29
C MET A 205 8.56 13.89 14.34
N VAL A 206 9.18 12.71 14.23
CA VAL A 206 9.04 11.63 15.22
C VAL A 206 9.66 12.05 16.56
N PHE A 207 10.89 12.57 16.55
CA PHE A 207 11.55 13.06 17.78
C PHE A 207 10.72 14.14 18.46
N HIS A 208 10.18 15.09 17.70
CA HIS A 208 9.33 16.14 18.25
C HIS A 208 8.01 15.61 18.83
N GLU A 209 7.40 14.58 18.22
CA GLU A 209 6.18 13.96 18.74
C GLU A 209 6.45 13.16 20.03
N VAL A 210 7.61 12.51 20.14
CA VAL A 210 8.03 11.78 21.35
C VAL A 210 8.40 12.73 22.49
N ASP A 211 9.30 13.68 22.22
CA ASP A 211 9.78 14.64 23.21
C ASP A 211 10.34 15.90 22.52
N PRO A 212 9.62 17.04 22.59
CA PRO A 212 10.04 18.30 21.99
C PRO A 212 11.38 18.86 22.51
N SER A 213 11.93 18.32 23.60
CA SER A 213 13.23 18.71 24.13
C SER A 213 14.42 18.02 23.45
N LEU A 214 14.18 16.97 22.67
CA LEU A 214 15.21 16.30 21.88
C LEU A 214 15.78 17.27 20.84
N LYS A 215 17.10 17.26 20.70
CA LYS A 215 17.83 18.10 19.75
C LYS A 215 18.53 17.21 18.74
N ALA A 216 18.13 17.28 17.48
CA ALA A 216 18.80 16.59 16.38
C ALA A 216 19.68 17.58 15.60
N GLU A 217 20.88 17.13 15.23
CA GLU A 217 21.82 17.85 14.37
C GLU A 217 22.23 16.94 13.21
N TRP A 218 22.18 17.46 11.99
CA TRP A 218 22.45 16.69 10.77
C TRP A 218 23.60 17.30 9.98
N SER A 219 24.46 16.45 9.44
CA SER A 219 25.52 16.83 8.50
C SER A 219 25.13 16.58 7.03
N GLN A 220 24.02 15.87 6.82
CA GLN A 220 23.44 15.56 5.52
C GLN A 220 21.98 16.02 5.50
N LYS A 221 21.41 16.16 4.32
CA LYS A 221 19.97 16.42 4.09
C LYS A 221 19.35 15.31 3.25
N ASP A 222 18.03 15.22 3.27
CA ASP A 222 17.29 14.31 2.41
C ASP A 222 17.70 14.49 0.94
N GLY A 223 18.08 13.38 0.28
CA GLY A 223 18.54 13.33 -1.09
C GLY A 223 20.07 13.29 -1.25
N ASP A 224 20.83 13.49 -0.17
CA ASP A 224 22.30 13.36 -0.22
C ASP A 224 22.73 11.88 -0.30
N TYR A 225 23.89 11.66 -0.93
CA TYR A 225 24.52 10.35 -0.97
C TYR A 225 25.36 10.10 0.30
N VAL A 226 25.23 8.91 0.86
CA VAL A 226 25.98 8.44 2.02
C VAL A 226 26.75 7.16 1.68
N HIS A 227 27.91 6.98 2.29
CA HIS A 227 28.71 5.76 2.19
C HIS A 227 28.75 5.04 3.54
N LYS A 228 28.97 3.73 3.50
CA LYS A 228 29.11 2.89 4.69
C LYS A 228 30.18 3.43 5.64
N GLY A 229 29.80 3.59 6.90
CA GLY A 229 30.66 4.13 7.95
C GLY A 229 30.48 5.63 8.19
N LEU A 230 29.73 6.34 7.34
CA LEU A 230 29.46 7.77 7.54
C LEU A 230 28.52 7.99 8.73
N GLN A 231 28.98 8.80 9.69
CA GLN A 231 28.11 9.40 10.69
C GLN A 231 27.46 10.64 10.10
N PHE A 232 26.13 10.61 9.91
CA PHE A 232 25.44 11.67 9.16
C PHE A 232 24.54 12.55 10.02
N GLY A 233 24.32 12.19 11.28
CA GLY A 233 23.59 13.01 12.23
C GLY A 233 23.76 12.52 13.66
N LYS A 234 23.26 13.32 14.60
CA LYS A 234 23.24 12.99 16.02
C LYS A 234 21.99 13.55 16.70
N VAL A 235 21.59 12.94 17.80
CA VAL A 235 20.48 13.38 18.65
C VAL A 235 20.92 13.43 20.11
N TYR A 236 20.55 14.49 20.80
CA TYR A 236 20.83 14.72 22.21
C TYR A 236 19.53 14.88 23.01
N GLY A 237 19.49 14.29 24.20
CA GLY A 237 18.44 14.51 25.18
C GLY A 237 18.25 13.33 26.12
N ARG A 238 17.04 13.17 26.67
CA ARG A 238 16.73 12.08 27.60
C ARG A 238 16.89 10.72 26.94
N ALA A 239 17.61 9.82 27.60
CA ALA A 239 17.84 8.46 27.13
C ALA A 239 16.53 7.71 26.86
N HIS A 240 15.54 7.86 27.75
CA HIS A 240 14.21 7.27 27.57
C HIS A 240 13.55 7.72 26.26
N SER A 241 13.55 9.02 25.99
CA SER A 241 12.94 9.59 24.79
C SER A 241 13.66 9.13 23.51
N ILE A 242 15.00 9.06 23.53
CA ILE A 242 15.78 8.60 22.38
C ILE A 242 15.51 7.12 22.09
N VAL A 243 15.52 6.26 23.11
CA VAL A 243 15.33 4.81 22.94
C VAL A 243 13.91 4.49 22.46
N VAL A 244 12.89 5.15 22.99
CA VAL A 244 11.49 4.99 22.54
C VAL A 244 11.33 5.42 21.07
N ALA A 245 12.01 6.48 20.65
CA ALA A 245 11.94 6.95 19.27
C ALA A 245 12.76 6.10 18.29
N GLU A 246 13.81 5.43 18.76
CA GLU A 246 14.86 4.82 17.94
C GLU A 246 14.29 3.91 16.85
N ARG A 247 13.49 2.91 17.23
CA ARG A 247 13.05 1.88 16.28
C ARG A 247 12.10 2.45 15.24
N VAL A 248 11.20 3.32 15.65
CA VAL A 248 10.25 4.01 14.76
C VAL A 248 10.99 4.91 13.76
N VAL A 249 11.96 5.70 14.22
CA VAL A 249 12.79 6.55 13.36
C VAL A 249 13.58 5.70 12.37
N LEU A 250 14.27 4.67 12.83
CA LEU A 250 15.08 3.80 11.97
C LEU A 250 14.22 3.08 10.93
N ASN A 251 13.08 2.51 11.31
CA ASN A 251 12.19 1.81 10.37
C ASN A 251 11.73 2.73 9.24
N PHE A 252 11.34 3.97 9.56
CA PHE A 252 10.97 4.95 8.54
C PHE A 252 12.16 5.34 7.66
N MET A 253 13.27 5.77 8.26
CA MET A 253 14.44 6.25 7.52
C MET A 253 15.04 5.16 6.64
N GLN A 254 15.20 3.94 7.15
CA GLN A 254 15.76 2.82 6.40
C GLN A 254 14.88 2.47 5.19
N ARG A 255 13.55 2.44 5.36
CA ARG A 255 12.62 2.20 4.26
C ARG A 255 12.67 3.33 3.22
N MET A 256 12.54 4.58 3.65
CA MET A 256 12.58 5.74 2.76
C MET A 256 13.91 5.80 2.00
N SER A 257 15.04 5.59 2.69
CA SER A 257 16.36 5.60 2.08
C SER A 257 16.54 4.47 1.06
N GLY A 258 15.97 3.28 1.33
CA GLY A 258 15.92 2.19 0.37
C GLY A 258 15.19 2.55 -0.93
N ILE A 259 14.00 3.17 -0.79
CA ILE A 259 13.19 3.66 -1.92
C ILE A 259 13.95 4.75 -2.69
N ALA A 260 14.50 5.75 -2.00
CA ALA A 260 15.22 6.87 -2.61
C ALA A 260 16.46 6.38 -3.36
N THR A 261 17.19 5.40 -2.81
CA THR A 261 18.37 4.80 -3.43
C THR A 261 18.01 4.10 -4.74
N LEU A 262 16.99 3.23 -4.73
CA LEU A 262 16.53 2.54 -5.94
C LEU A 262 15.99 3.53 -6.98
N THR A 263 15.21 4.50 -6.53
CA THR A 263 14.63 5.54 -7.39
C THR A 263 15.73 6.34 -8.08
N LYS A 264 16.78 6.74 -7.35
CA LYS A 264 17.91 7.48 -7.90
C LYS A 264 18.61 6.70 -9.00
N ALA A 265 18.91 5.43 -8.76
CA ALA A 265 19.54 4.57 -9.74
C ALA A 265 18.66 4.37 -10.99
N MET A 266 17.35 4.12 -10.82
CA MET A 266 16.43 3.99 -11.95
C MET A 266 16.25 5.30 -12.72
N ALA A 267 16.09 6.44 -12.05
CA ALA A 267 15.91 7.74 -12.67
C ALA A 267 17.15 8.19 -13.48
N ASP A 268 18.35 7.89 -12.97
CA ASP A 268 19.58 8.18 -13.68
C ASP A 268 19.71 7.29 -14.95
N ALA A 269 19.30 6.02 -14.87
CA ALA A 269 19.32 5.09 -16.01
C ALA A 269 18.23 5.37 -17.07
N ALA A 270 17.06 5.84 -16.64
CA ALA A 270 15.88 6.10 -17.46
C ALA A 270 16.00 7.29 -18.41
N ARG A 271 17.01 8.17 -18.22
CA ARG A 271 17.07 9.43 -18.97
C ARG A 271 17.03 9.21 -20.51
N PRO A 272 16.28 10.05 -21.24
CA PRO A 272 15.64 11.30 -20.78
C PRO A 272 14.27 11.14 -20.09
N ALA A 273 13.70 9.94 -20.04
CA ALA A 273 12.40 9.72 -19.41
C ALA A 273 12.43 9.95 -17.89
N CYS A 274 11.30 10.36 -17.33
CA CYS A 274 11.11 10.53 -15.90
C CYS A 274 10.56 9.25 -15.26
N ILE A 275 11.13 8.84 -14.13
CA ILE A 275 10.65 7.67 -13.38
C ILE A 275 9.49 8.06 -12.46
N LEU A 276 8.42 7.28 -12.55
CA LEU A 276 7.25 7.33 -11.69
C LEU A 276 7.15 6.07 -10.84
N GLU A 277 6.62 6.25 -9.65
CA GLU A 277 6.10 5.20 -8.78
C GLU A 277 4.61 4.91 -9.08
N THR A 278 3.96 4.14 -8.21
CA THR A 278 2.56 3.73 -8.42
C THR A 278 1.76 3.77 -7.13
N ARG A 279 0.51 3.29 -7.17
CA ARG A 279 -0.31 3.03 -5.98
C ARG A 279 0.02 1.71 -5.28
N LYS A 280 0.94 0.90 -5.83
CA LYS A 280 1.45 -0.35 -5.24
C LYS A 280 2.45 -0.02 -4.11
N THR A 281 1.95 0.60 -3.06
CA THR A 281 2.70 1.03 -1.88
C THR A 281 2.35 0.16 -0.68
N ALA A 282 3.17 0.19 0.37
CA ALA A 282 2.76 -0.41 1.64
C ALA A 282 1.47 0.28 2.14
N PRO A 283 0.46 -0.48 2.61
CA PRO A 283 -0.75 0.10 3.19
C PRO A 283 -0.42 1.05 4.35
N GLY A 284 -1.12 2.19 4.45
CA GLY A 284 -0.86 3.22 5.47
C GLY A 284 0.39 4.09 5.25
N LEU A 285 1.35 3.65 4.43
CA LEU A 285 2.65 4.32 4.24
C LEU A 285 2.77 5.09 2.92
N ARG A 286 1.68 5.26 2.16
CA ARG A 286 1.73 5.85 0.81
C ARG A 286 2.37 7.25 0.77
N LEU A 287 2.07 8.11 1.75
CA LEU A 287 2.69 9.45 1.84
C LEU A 287 4.21 9.35 2.02
N VAL A 288 4.66 8.43 2.87
CA VAL A 288 6.08 8.18 3.18
C VAL A 288 6.80 7.62 1.97
N ASP A 289 6.23 6.58 1.34
CA ASP A 289 6.80 5.92 0.16
C ASP A 289 6.94 6.89 -1.02
N LYS A 290 5.88 7.66 -1.32
CA LYS A 290 5.89 8.65 -2.42
C LYS A 290 6.84 9.82 -2.14
N TRP A 291 6.95 10.24 -0.88
CA TRP A 291 7.93 11.27 -0.53
C TRP A 291 9.37 10.80 -0.77
N ALA A 292 9.67 9.54 -0.43
CA ALA A 292 10.98 8.96 -0.69
C ALA A 292 11.33 8.88 -2.18
N VAL A 293 10.34 8.61 -3.05
CA VAL A 293 10.52 8.64 -4.52
C VAL A 293 10.90 10.05 -4.99
N LEU A 294 10.21 11.08 -4.51
CA LEU A 294 10.58 12.47 -4.82
C LEU A 294 12.02 12.79 -4.37
N ILE A 295 12.39 12.36 -3.16
CA ILE A 295 13.74 12.54 -2.61
C ILE A 295 14.79 11.85 -3.48
N GLY A 296 14.50 10.66 -4.00
CA GLY A 296 15.36 9.94 -4.94
C GLY A 296 15.44 10.53 -6.35
N GLY A 297 14.70 11.60 -6.65
CA GLY A 297 14.69 12.25 -7.96
C GLY A 297 13.71 11.64 -8.97
N GLY A 298 12.78 10.80 -8.53
CA GLY A 298 11.61 10.41 -9.30
C GLY A 298 10.50 11.47 -9.22
N GLN A 299 9.37 11.21 -9.86
CA GLN A 299 8.17 12.02 -9.74
C GLN A 299 6.99 11.19 -9.24
N ASN A 300 6.01 11.87 -8.65
CA ASN A 300 4.81 11.19 -8.20
C ASN A 300 3.78 11.06 -9.32
N HIS A 301 3.33 9.83 -9.57
CA HIS A 301 2.06 9.52 -10.21
C HIS A 301 0.91 9.91 -9.26
N ARG A 302 -0.34 9.68 -9.66
CA ARG A 302 -1.53 9.96 -8.85
C ARG A 302 -1.44 9.37 -7.44
N MET A 303 -1.81 10.18 -6.46
CA MET A 303 -1.86 9.81 -5.05
C MET A 303 -2.91 8.72 -4.79
N GLY A 304 -4.07 8.82 -5.43
CA GLY A 304 -5.21 7.96 -5.16
C GLY A 304 -6.13 7.79 -6.36
N LEU A 305 -7.37 7.42 -6.09
CA LEU A 305 -8.42 7.35 -7.13
C LEU A 305 -9.10 8.71 -7.36
N PHE A 306 -8.79 9.71 -6.53
CA PHE A 306 -9.54 10.95 -6.41
C PHE A 306 -8.91 12.14 -7.13
N ASP A 307 -7.62 12.05 -7.49
CA ASP A 307 -6.82 13.15 -8.00
C ASP A 307 -6.45 13.05 -9.48
N MET A 308 -6.65 11.88 -10.10
CA MET A 308 -6.42 11.66 -11.53
C MET A 308 -7.27 10.52 -12.08
N VAL A 309 -7.83 10.72 -13.28
CA VAL A 309 -8.53 9.66 -14.00
C VAL A 309 -7.50 8.75 -14.66
N MET A 310 -7.69 7.43 -14.50
CA MET A 310 -6.90 6.42 -15.18
C MET A 310 -7.85 5.34 -15.70
N ILE A 311 -8.08 5.35 -17.00
CA ILE A 311 -8.89 4.36 -17.71
C ILE A 311 -8.03 3.13 -17.94
N LYS A 312 -8.48 1.97 -17.45
CA LYS A 312 -7.82 0.66 -17.58
C LYS A 312 -8.67 -0.31 -18.38
N ASP A 313 -8.10 -1.45 -18.72
CA ASP A 313 -8.75 -2.63 -19.32
C ASP A 313 -10.19 -2.92 -18.85
N ASN A 314 -10.42 -2.93 -17.54
CA ASN A 314 -11.72 -3.22 -16.93
C ASN A 314 -12.74 -2.12 -17.21
N HIS A 315 -12.30 -0.86 -17.24
CA HIS A 315 -13.14 0.28 -17.55
C HIS A 315 -13.50 0.31 -19.04
N ILE A 316 -12.52 0.01 -19.91
CA ILE A 316 -12.71 -0.09 -21.36
C ILE A 316 -13.74 -1.19 -21.67
N SER A 317 -13.57 -2.36 -21.06
CA SER A 317 -14.49 -3.49 -21.21
C SER A 317 -15.90 -3.14 -20.75
N ALA A 318 -16.04 -2.49 -19.59
CA ALA A 318 -17.34 -2.06 -19.07
C ALA A 318 -18.01 -0.95 -19.91
N ALA A 319 -17.23 -0.09 -20.55
CA ALA A 319 -17.72 0.97 -21.44
C ALA A 319 -18.01 0.48 -22.88
N GLY A 320 -17.59 -0.75 -23.21
CA GLY A 320 -17.74 -1.38 -24.53
C GLY A 320 -16.69 -0.96 -25.58
N SER A 321 -15.96 0.14 -25.38
CA SER A 321 -14.79 0.53 -26.18
C SER A 321 -13.95 1.59 -25.48
N ILE A 322 -12.71 1.77 -25.93
CA ILE A 322 -11.81 2.81 -25.40
C ILE A 322 -12.32 4.21 -25.75
N THR A 323 -12.86 4.40 -26.94
CA THR A 323 -13.55 5.63 -27.34
C THR A 323 -14.72 5.97 -26.41
N ASN A 324 -15.57 4.98 -26.08
CA ASN A 324 -16.71 5.20 -25.17
C ASN A 324 -16.25 5.55 -23.75
N ALA A 325 -15.17 4.93 -23.29
CA ALA A 325 -14.59 5.21 -21.97
C ALA A 325 -14.09 6.66 -21.90
N ILE A 326 -13.28 7.10 -22.87
CA ILE A 326 -12.75 8.48 -22.91
C ILE A 326 -13.90 9.49 -23.01
N LYS A 327 -14.86 9.27 -23.91
CA LYS A 327 -16.04 10.12 -24.04
C LYS A 327 -16.85 10.25 -22.75
N SER A 328 -17.01 9.14 -22.01
CA SER A 328 -17.73 9.14 -20.73
C SER A 328 -16.99 9.94 -19.67
N VAL A 329 -15.65 9.89 -19.66
CA VAL A 329 -14.81 10.69 -18.78
C VAL A 329 -14.94 12.18 -19.11
N ASP A 330 -14.83 12.56 -20.39
CA ASP A 330 -14.97 13.96 -20.82
C ASP A 330 -16.32 14.55 -20.39
N GLN A 331 -17.41 13.82 -20.63
CA GLN A 331 -18.75 14.24 -20.20
C GLN A 331 -18.87 14.34 -18.67
N TYR A 332 -18.24 13.44 -17.93
CA TYR A 332 -18.26 13.46 -16.47
C TYR A 332 -17.51 14.67 -15.91
N LEU A 333 -16.30 14.93 -16.40
CA LEU A 333 -15.47 16.06 -15.98
C LEU A 333 -16.14 17.39 -16.28
N ASP A 334 -16.71 17.55 -17.49
CA ASP A 334 -17.48 18.74 -17.86
C ASP A 334 -18.72 18.93 -16.96
N LYS A 335 -19.52 17.86 -16.78
CA LYS A 335 -20.73 17.91 -15.94
C LYS A 335 -20.43 18.27 -14.49
N LYS A 336 -19.28 17.81 -13.97
CA LYS A 336 -18.85 18.08 -12.60
C LYS A 336 -18.00 19.34 -12.47
N ASN A 337 -17.67 20.00 -13.58
CA ASN A 337 -16.74 21.13 -13.65
C ASN A 337 -15.42 20.81 -12.91
N LEU A 338 -14.86 19.65 -13.22
CA LEU A 338 -13.59 19.17 -12.65
C LEU A 338 -12.48 19.31 -13.69
N GLN A 339 -11.31 19.73 -13.25
CA GLN A 339 -10.09 19.71 -14.06
C GLN A 339 -9.07 18.81 -13.36
N MET A 340 -8.73 17.71 -14.01
CA MET A 340 -7.71 16.76 -13.57
C MET A 340 -7.11 16.07 -14.80
N GLU A 341 -5.91 15.54 -14.63
CA GLU A 341 -5.26 14.74 -15.66
C GLU A 341 -6.05 13.47 -15.97
N VAL A 342 -5.99 13.03 -17.23
CA VAL A 342 -6.68 11.84 -17.72
C VAL A 342 -5.67 10.98 -18.47
N GLU A 343 -5.48 9.78 -17.95
CA GLU A 343 -4.64 8.75 -18.54
C GLU A 343 -5.49 7.59 -19.06
N VAL A 344 -5.11 7.04 -20.21
CA VAL A 344 -5.70 5.82 -20.76
C VAL A 344 -4.62 4.76 -20.98
N GLU A 345 -4.90 3.55 -20.51
CA GLU A 345 -4.07 2.37 -20.73
C GLU A 345 -4.35 1.76 -22.10
N THR A 346 -3.28 1.50 -22.85
CA THR A 346 -3.29 0.86 -24.17
C THR A 346 -2.27 -0.27 -24.21
N ARG A 347 -2.63 -1.38 -24.85
CA ARG A 347 -1.86 -2.62 -24.90
C ARG A 347 -1.47 -3.00 -26.33
N THR A 348 -2.16 -2.46 -27.33
CA THR A 348 -1.89 -2.74 -28.75
C THR A 348 -1.82 -1.46 -29.58
N MET A 349 -1.21 -1.55 -30.76
CA MET A 349 -1.12 -0.42 -31.69
C MET A 349 -2.48 0.01 -32.22
N GLU A 350 -3.44 -0.91 -32.31
CA GLU A 350 -4.83 -0.61 -32.69
C GLU A 350 -5.51 0.26 -31.62
N GLU A 351 -5.34 -0.08 -30.33
CA GLU A 351 -5.85 0.74 -29.22
C GLU A 351 -5.23 2.14 -29.24
N VAL A 352 -3.91 2.26 -29.49
CA VAL A 352 -3.22 3.57 -29.65
C VAL A 352 -3.81 4.37 -30.81
N ASN A 353 -4.03 3.75 -31.97
CA ASN A 353 -4.64 4.41 -33.13
C ASN A 353 -6.07 4.89 -32.84
N GLU A 354 -6.87 4.09 -32.14
CA GLU A 354 -8.24 4.46 -31.75
C GLU A 354 -8.24 5.72 -30.87
N VAL A 355 -7.37 5.76 -29.85
CA VAL A 355 -7.22 6.92 -28.96
C VAL A 355 -6.80 8.16 -29.73
N LEU A 356 -5.80 8.05 -30.61
CA LEU A 356 -5.32 9.17 -31.42
C LEU A 356 -6.37 9.66 -32.41
N HIS A 357 -7.14 8.75 -33.00
CA HIS A 357 -8.24 9.11 -33.88
C HIS A 357 -9.29 9.92 -33.11
N TYR A 358 -9.73 9.43 -31.95
CA TYR A 358 -10.68 10.14 -31.09
C TYR A 358 -10.19 11.53 -30.70
N ALA A 359 -8.95 11.63 -30.21
CA ALA A 359 -8.34 12.89 -29.80
C ALA A 359 -8.16 13.89 -30.95
N SER A 360 -8.04 13.42 -32.20
CA SER A 360 -7.94 14.30 -33.38
C SER A 360 -9.27 14.90 -33.82
N GLN A 361 -10.39 14.20 -33.56
CA GLN A 361 -11.73 14.60 -34.00
C GLN A 361 -12.53 15.32 -32.91
N THR A 362 -12.20 15.07 -31.65
CA THR A 362 -12.98 15.52 -30.50
C THR A 362 -12.09 16.27 -29.52
N LYS A 363 -12.61 17.37 -28.97
CA LYS A 363 -11.97 18.00 -27.80
C LYS A 363 -12.08 17.03 -26.62
N THR A 364 -10.93 16.56 -26.15
CA THR A 364 -10.83 15.61 -25.04
C THR A 364 -9.94 16.16 -23.92
N SER A 365 -10.15 15.67 -22.71
CA SER A 365 -9.36 15.96 -21.51
C SER A 365 -8.15 15.02 -21.38
N LEU A 366 -7.94 14.12 -22.35
CA LEU A 366 -6.82 13.18 -22.37
C LEU A 366 -5.47 13.92 -22.30
N THR A 367 -4.67 13.60 -21.29
CA THR A 367 -3.33 14.17 -21.10
C THR A 367 -2.22 13.15 -21.33
N ARG A 368 -2.49 11.86 -21.12
CA ARG A 368 -1.47 10.80 -21.17
C ARG A 368 -1.98 9.49 -21.74
N ILE A 369 -1.13 8.79 -22.50
CA ILE A 369 -1.34 7.41 -22.93
C ILE A 369 -0.30 6.52 -22.25
N MET A 370 -0.77 5.53 -21.50
CA MET A 370 0.04 4.46 -20.95
C MET A 370 0.18 3.34 -21.98
N LEU A 371 1.41 2.98 -22.30
CA LEU A 371 1.84 1.93 -23.21
C LEU A 371 2.21 0.71 -22.34
N ASP A 372 1.21 -0.11 -22.01
CA ASP A 372 1.36 -1.21 -21.05
C ASP A 372 1.88 -2.48 -21.74
N ASN A 373 2.94 -3.06 -21.17
CA ASN A 373 3.53 -4.33 -21.62
C ASN A 373 3.96 -4.36 -23.11
N MET A 374 4.29 -3.21 -23.71
CA MET A 374 4.87 -3.12 -25.06
C MET A 374 6.38 -3.40 -25.12
N VAL A 375 6.93 -3.96 -24.04
CA VAL A 375 8.34 -4.37 -23.90
C VAL A 375 8.38 -5.88 -23.74
N VAL A 376 9.03 -6.58 -24.67
CA VAL A 376 9.04 -8.05 -24.71
C VAL A 376 10.41 -8.57 -24.27
N PRO A 377 10.50 -9.42 -23.23
CA PRO A 377 11.75 -10.09 -22.87
C PRO A 377 12.21 -11.03 -23.98
N LEU A 378 13.51 -10.98 -24.30
CA LEU A 378 14.16 -11.85 -25.26
C LEU A 378 14.91 -12.99 -24.55
N PRO A 379 15.02 -14.20 -25.15
CA PRO A 379 15.69 -15.34 -24.53
C PRO A 379 17.17 -15.13 -24.15
N ASN A 380 17.81 -14.14 -24.76
CA ASN A 380 19.20 -13.76 -24.50
C ASN A 380 19.36 -12.81 -23.29
N GLY A 381 18.29 -12.54 -22.54
CA GLY A 381 18.28 -11.61 -21.41
C GLY A 381 18.11 -10.15 -21.81
N ASP A 382 17.90 -9.87 -23.09
CA ASP A 382 17.62 -8.53 -23.59
C ASP A 382 16.10 -8.23 -23.64
N VAL A 383 15.71 -7.02 -24.04
CA VAL A 383 14.32 -6.62 -24.28
C VAL A 383 14.13 -6.03 -25.67
N ASP A 384 13.05 -6.44 -26.32
CA ASP A 384 12.53 -5.80 -27.52
C ASP A 384 11.60 -4.64 -27.14
N VAL A 385 11.92 -3.46 -27.66
CA VAL A 385 11.20 -2.20 -27.44
C VAL A 385 10.65 -1.64 -28.76
N SER A 386 10.59 -2.44 -29.82
CA SER A 386 10.21 -2.00 -31.16
C SER A 386 8.78 -1.48 -31.21
N MET A 387 7.83 -2.22 -30.62
CA MET A 387 6.43 -1.78 -30.50
C MET A 387 6.30 -0.48 -29.69
N LEU A 388 7.01 -0.39 -28.56
CA LEU A 388 7.02 0.83 -27.74
C LEU A 388 7.54 2.04 -28.53
N LYS A 389 8.62 1.88 -29.31
CA LYS A 389 9.17 2.94 -30.16
C LYS A 389 8.20 3.34 -31.26
N GLU A 390 7.54 2.38 -31.91
CA GLU A 390 6.54 2.63 -32.94
C GLU A 390 5.36 3.42 -32.38
N ALA A 391 4.84 3.04 -31.21
CA ALA A 391 3.77 3.75 -30.52
C ALA A 391 4.17 5.20 -30.18
N VAL A 392 5.37 5.41 -29.62
CA VAL A 392 5.89 6.76 -29.32
C VAL A 392 6.01 7.62 -30.59
N GLN A 393 6.53 7.05 -31.68
CA GLN A 393 6.63 7.75 -32.96
C GLN A 393 5.26 8.11 -33.54
N LEU A 394 4.29 7.20 -33.43
CA LEU A 394 2.92 7.42 -33.88
C LEU A 394 2.22 8.54 -33.08
N ILE A 395 2.42 8.57 -31.76
CA ILE A 395 1.87 9.60 -30.86
C ILE A 395 2.54 10.96 -31.14
N ASN A 396 3.82 10.97 -31.51
CA ASN A 396 4.58 12.13 -31.97
C ASN A 396 4.44 13.38 -31.05
N GLY A 397 4.48 13.17 -29.74
CA GLY A 397 4.41 14.24 -28.73
C GLY A 397 3.06 14.96 -28.63
N ARG A 398 1.97 14.42 -29.19
CA ARG A 398 0.62 15.01 -29.07
C ARG A 398 0.06 14.95 -27.65
N VAL A 399 0.44 13.91 -26.91
CA VAL A 399 0.10 13.67 -25.50
C VAL A 399 1.31 13.03 -24.83
N ASP A 400 1.37 13.10 -23.50
CA ASP A 400 2.43 12.42 -22.75
C ASP A 400 2.33 10.91 -22.91
N THR A 401 3.48 10.24 -22.88
CA THR A 401 3.55 8.79 -22.97
C THR A 401 4.17 8.21 -21.70
N GLU A 402 3.59 7.12 -21.21
CA GLU A 402 4.08 6.40 -20.05
C GLU A 402 4.31 4.93 -20.41
N ALA A 403 5.52 4.42 -20.25
CA ALA A 403 5.79 2.98 -20.33
C ALA A 403 5.51 2.31 -18.98
N SER A 404 4.76 1.22 -19.00
CA SER A 404 4.46 0.38 -17.84
C SER A 404 4.67 -1.11 -18.16
N GLY A 405 4.91 -1.90 -17.10
CA GLY A 405 5.05 -3.36 -17.19
C GLY A 405 6.51 -3.82 -17.22
N ASN A 406 6.85 -4.74 -16.31
CA ASN A 406 8.17 -5.40 -16.23
C ASN A 406 9.40 -4.47 -16.28
N VAL A 407 9.28 -3.27 -15.68
CA VAL A 407 10.39 -2.31 -15.57
C VAL A 407 11.36 -2.76 -14.46
N THR A 408 12.59 -3.07 -14.84
CA THR A 408 13.69 -3.45 -13.95
C THR A 408 14.90 -2.56 -14.19
N MET A 409 15.94 -2.68 -13.35
CA MET A 409 17.19 -1.93 -13.55
C MET A 409 17.85 -2.24 -14.90
N ASP A 410 17.72 -3.47 -15.38
CA ASP A 410 18.33 -3.90 -16.65
C ASP A 410 17.56 -3.38 -17.86
N THR A 411 16.23 -3.23 -17.74
CA THR A 411 15.36 -2.84 -18.86
C THR A 411 15.14 -1.33 -18.97
N VAL A 412 15.16 -0.61 -17.83
CA VAL A 412 14.79 0.81 -17.75
C VAL A 412 15.58 1.71 -18.70
N HIS A 413 16.87 1.43 -18.92
CA HIS A 413 17.69 2.21 -19.83
C HIS A 413 17.19 2.14 -21.28
N LYS A 414 16.86 0.94 -21.76
CA LYS A 414 16.36 0.75 -23.14
C LYS A 414 14.97 1.35 -23.31
N ILE A 415 14.12 1.22 -22.29
CA ILE A 415 12.80 1.83 -22.25
C ILE A 415 12.93 3.35 -22.31
N GLY A 416 13.80 3.96 -21.51
CA GLY A 416 14.02 5.41 -21.52
C GLY A 416 14.51 5.96 -22.87
N ARG A 417 15.22 5.14 -23.64
CA ARG A 417 15.73 5.49 -24.98
C ARG A 417 14.71 5.37 -26.10
N THR A 418 13.48 4.92 -25.83
CA THR A 418 12.41 4.88 -26.85
C THR A 418 11.82 6.26 -27.14
N GLY A 419 12.00 7.21 -26.22
CA GLY A 419 11.42 8.55 -26.30
C GLY A 419 10.13 8.72 -25.50
N VAL A 420 9.77 7.74 -24.65
CA VAL A 420 8.67 7.93 -23.70
C VAL A 420 8.92 9.08 -22.73
N THR A 421 7.86 9.79 -22.33
CA THR A 421 7.96 10.88 -21.35
C THR A 421 8.21 10.31 -19.94
N PHE A 422 7.46 9.28 -19.59
CA PHE A 422 7.46 8.66 -18.28
C PHE A 422 7.68 7.15 -18.34
N ILE A 423 8.22 6.60 -17.26
CA ILE A 423 8.28 5.15 -17.01
C ILE A 423 7.77 4.92 -15.60
N SER A 424 6.73 4.11 -15.42
CA SER A 424 6.25 3.76 -14.09
C SER A 424 6.73 2.39 -13.64
N SER A 425 7.18 2.30 -12.38
CA SER A 425 7.60 1.04 -11.77
C SER A 425 7.02 0.88 -10.37
N GLY A 426 6.27 -0.21 -10.17
CA GLY A 426 5.80 -0.61 -8.86
C GLY A 426 6.93 -1.02 -7.91
N ALA A 427 8.03 -1.55 -8.46
CA ALA A 427 9.13 -2.11 -7.68
C ALA A 427 9.75 -1.09 -6.72
N LEU A 428 9.66 0.21 -7.07
CA LEU A 428 10.10 1.32 -6.22
C LEU A 428 9.48 1.29 -4.83
N THR A 429 8.22 0.87 -4.68
CA THR A 429 7.46 1.02 -3.43
C THR A 429 6.94 -0.29 -2.83
N HIS A 430 6.68 -1.33 -3.64
CA HIS A 430 6.22 -2.63 -3.09
C HIS A 430 7.37 -3.61 -2.79
N SER A 431 8.54 -3.46 -3.42
CA SER A 431 9.69 -4.38 -3.30
C SER A 431 10.92 -3.67 -2.75
N VAL A 432 10.75 -3.02 -1.59
CA VAL A 432 11.80 -2.18 -0.99
C VAL A 432 12.83 -3.03 -0.26
N LYS A 433 14.10 -2.94 -0.68
CA LYS A 433 15.23 -3.28 0.18
C LYS A 433 15.56 -2.05 1.03
N ALA A 434 15.37 -2.14 2.34
CA ALA A 434 15.69 -1.05 3.25
C ALA A 434 17.22 -0.80 3.28
N LEU A 435 17.63 0.46 3.38
CA LEU A 435 19.03 0.84 3.55
C LEU A 435 19.41 0.62 5.01
N ASP A 436 20.48 -0.13 5.30
CA ASP A 436 20.88 -0.39 6.69
C ASP A 436 21.46 0.88 7.34
N ILE A 437 20.88 1.27 8.47
CA ILE A 437 21.22 2.46 9.26
C ILE A 437 21.13 2.07 10.73
N SER A 438 22.08 2.51 11.55
CA SER A 438 22.03 2.31 13.00
C SER A 438 22.06 3.64 13.75
N LEU A 439 21.39 3.68 14.91
CA LEU A 439 21.54 4.73 15.90
C LEU A 439 22.38 4.16 17.06
N LYS A 440 23.49 4.81 17.40
CA LYS A 440 24.40 4.34 18.46
C LYS A 440 24.51 5.38 19.56
N ILE A 441 24.12 4.99 20.77
CA ILE A 441 24.29 5.82 21.97
C ILE A 441 25.78 5.90 22.31
N ASP A 442 26.30 7.12 22.45
CA ASP A 442 27.62 7.36 23.00
C ASP A 442 27.56 7.24 24.54
N MET A 443 28.27 6.23 25.03
CA MET A 443 28.32 5.91 26.45
C MET A 443 29.28 6.82 27.22
N GLU A 444 30.14 7.62 26.57
CA GLU A 444 31.10 8.47 27.28
C GLU A 444 30.39 9.58 28.07
N LEU A 445 29.38 10.22 27.47
CA LEU A 445 28.53 11.18 28.16
C LEU A 445 27.73 10.51 29.29
N ALA A 446 27.16 9.33 29.01
CA ALA A 446 26.41 8.56 30.01
C ALA A 446 27.28 8.21 31.24
N LEU A 447 28.53 7.81 31.00
CA LEU A 447 29.52 7.50 32.04
C LEU A 447 29.92 8.75 32.83
N GLN A 448 30.11 9.90 32.18
CA GLN A 448 30.41 11.16 32.88
C GLN A 448 29.26 11.59 33.81
N VAL A 449 28.01 11.47 33.36
CA VAL A 449 26.82 11.76 34.17
C VAL A 449 26.69 10.74 35.32
N GLY A 450 26.88 9.45 35.04
CA GLY A 450 26.86 8.40 36.06
C GLY A 450 27.93 8.60 37.14
N ARG A 451 29.14 9.00 36.77
CA ARG A 451 30.22 9.33 37.72
C ARG A 451 29.87 10.54 38.59
N ARG A 452 29.29 11.60 38.01
CA ARG A 452 28.86 12.80 38.76
C ARG A 452 27.72 12.50 39.75
N THR A 453 26.82 11.59 39.39
CA THR A 453 25.65 11.22 40.20
C THR A 453 25.90 10.03 41.13
N LYS A 454 27.12 9.47 41.17
CA LYS A 454 27.52 8.25 41.91
C LYS A 454 26.69 7.00 41.56
N ARG A 455 26.28 6.88 40.29
CA ARG A 455 25.51 5.76 39.77
C ARG A 455 26.31 4.85 38.82
N ALA A 456 27.53 5.25 38.46
CA ALA A 456 28.45 4.51 37.59
C ALA A 456 29.42 3.62 38.38
#